data_AF-A8AM46-F1
#
_entry.id   AF-A8AM46-F1
#
_cell.length_a   1.000
_cell.length_b   1.000
_cell.length_c   1.000
_cell.angle_alpha   90.00
_cell.angle_beta   90.00
_cell.angle_gamma   90.00
#
_symmetry.space_group_name_H-M   'P 1'
#
loop_
_entity.id
_entity.type
_entity.pdbx_description
1 polymer ?
#
loop_
_entity_poly.entity_id
_entity_poly.type
_entity_poly.pdbx_seq_one_letter_code
_entity_poly.pdbx_strand_id
1 'polypeptide(L)'
;MTGESARGDGINALFDLLPEGVIMALTIVVWPQDRLEEHLSRLSDRAIGENVESEYTKKDCQEVRHWLKDGHKLYRSALAFYLSAPDNGELTRRVRSLNSLLLNAGMVPVQENDELAPLSSWLRWLPMCFDPARDKRQLYTRFSFVQHLANLLPLFGRESGTGHPGVSYFNRGGGMLCWDPLNREDRAQNRHLLLLGPTGAGKSATLNAKIAQLMALHRPRLFIVEAGNSFGLMADYAREHGLTVNKISLKPGSGITLPLFADAWKLAESDVPSAEPDDDDPEDADNEQRDLLGEMEITARLMITGG
;
A
#
# COMPACT_ATOMS: atom_id res chain seq x y z
N MET A 1 13.20 3.99 -5.88
CA MET A 1 13.19 5.31 -5.20
C MET A 1 12.28 5.34 -3.99
N THR A 2 11.00 5.04 -4.19
CA THR A 2 9.96 5.15 -3.15
C THR A 2 9.58 3.81 -2.53
N GLY A 3 9.99 2.69 -3.13
CA GLY A 3 9.90 1.36 -2.51
C GLY A 3 10.88 1.19 -1.35
N GLU A 4 10.42 0.51 -0.30
CA GLU A 4 11.21 0.20 0.89
C GLU A 4 12.26 -0.89 0.60
N SER A 5 13.50 -0.70 1.07
CA SER A 5 14.58 -1.69 0.99
C SER A 5 15.27 -1.81 2.35
N ALA A 6 15.73 -3.01 2.71
CA ALA A 6 16.57 -3.21 3.89
C ALA A 6 17.94 -2.51 3.67
N ARG A 7 18.32 -1.62 4.59
CA ARG A 7 19.59 -0.89 4.59
C ARG A 7 20.09 -0.74 6.02
N GLY A 8 21.19 -1.42 6.35
CA GLY A 8 21.68 -1.53 7.73
C GLY A 8 20.65 -2.22 8.63
N ASP A 9 20.38 -1.65 9.80
CA ASP A 9 19.39 -2.17 10.76
C ASP A 9 17.95 -1.73 10.45
N GLY A 10 17.75 -0.90 9.42
CA GLY A 10 16.47 -0.32 9.05
C GLY A 10 15.92 -0.85 7.71
N ILE A 11 14.64 -0.59 7.47
CA ILE A 11 14.03 -0.68 6.14
C ILE A 11 13.40 0.69 5.87
N ASN A 12 13.86 1.32 4.81
CA ASN A 12 13.46 2.67 4.41
C ASN A 12 13.36 2.75 2.89
N ALA A 13 12.54 3.68 2.40
CA ALA A 13 12.67 4.12 1.03
C ALA A 13 13.86 5.07 0.92
N LEU A 14 14.53 5.11 -0.24
CA LEU A 14 15.58 6.12 -0.47
C LEU A 14 15.01 7.54 -0.34
N PHE A 15 13.76 7.72 -0.74
CA PHE A 15 13.06 8.99 -0.64
C PHE A 15 12.93 9.51 0.80
N ASP A 16 12.76 8.61 1.77
CA ASP A 16 12.65 8.95 3.21
C ASP A 16 13.97 9.51 3.78
N LEU A 17 15.10 9.22 3.13
CA LEU A 17 16.43 9.63 3.56
C LEU A 17 16.85 10.99 3.00
N LEU A 18 16.12 11.51 2.00
CA LEU A 18 16.44 12.77 1.37
C LEU A 18 16.25 13.93 2.37
N PRO A 19 16.99 15.04 2.22
CA PRO A 19 16.75 16.24 3.01
C PRO A 19 15.28 16.69 2.97
N GLU A 20 14.79 17.22 4.08
CA GLU A 20 13.41 17.70 4.18
C GLU A 20 13.10 18.79 3.14
N GLY A 21 11.93 18.68 2.50
CA GLY A 21 11.46 19.64 1.50
C GLY A 21 12.04 19.45 0.10
N VAL A 22 12.79 18.36 -0.15
CA VAL A 22 13.25 18.01 -1.49
C VAL A 22 12.07 17.65 -2.39
N ILE A 23 12.03 18.24 -3.59
CA ILE A 23 11.06 17.90 -4.64
C ILE A 23 11.80 17.14 -5.73
N MET A 24 11.34 15.93 -6.04
CA MET A 24 11.84 15.14 -7.16
C MET A 24 10.96 15.36 -8.40
N ALA A 25 11.58 15.67 -9.54
CA ALA A 25 10.91 15.81 -10.82
C ALA A 25 11.49 14.81 -11.81
N LEU A 26 10.67 13.85 -12.26
CA LEU A 26 11.02 12.89 -13.31
C LEU A 26 10.31 13.27 -14.60
N THR A 27 11.08 13.67 -15.61
CA THR A 27 10.59 13.90 -16.97
C THR A 27 10.78 12.64 -17.78
N ILE A 28 9.71 12.16 -18.43
CA ILE A 28 9.74 11.01 -19.35
C ILE A 28 9.19 11.46 -20.69
N VAL A 29 9.95 11.18 -21.75
CA VAL A 29 9.59 11.44 -23.14
C VAL A 29 9.49 10.09 -23.84
N VAL A 30 8.26 9.69 -24.11
CA VAL A 30 7.96 8.47 -24.88
C VAL A 30 8.60 8.61 -26.25
N TRP A 31 9.46 7.67 -26.60
CA TRP A 31 10.24 7.69 -27.84
C TRP A 31 9.79 6.56 -28.78
N PRO A 32 9.53 6.82 -30.07
CA PRO A 32 9.20 5.77 -31.03
C PRO A 32 10.34 4.75 -31.17
N GLN A 33 10.04 3.46 -31.06
CA GLN A 33 11.08 2.41 -30.99
C GLN A 33 11.74 2.16 -32.36
N ASP A 34 11.01 2.35 -33.46
CA ASP A 34 11.54 2.36 -34.83
C ASP A 34 12.66 3.42 -35.00
N ARG A 35 12.43 4.64 -34.49
CA ARG A 35 13.43 5.71 -34.52
C ARG A 35 14.62 5.44 -33.62
N LEU A 36 14.41 4.73 -32.51
CA LEU A 36 15.49 4.30 -31.63
C LEU A 36 16.38 3.27 -32.34
N GLU A 37 15.80 2.27 -33.00
CA GLU A 37 16.55 1.27 -33.75
C GLU A 37 17.35 1.91 -34.90
N GLU A 38 16.76 2.88 -35.61
CA GLU A 38 17.48 3.64 -36.65
C GLU A 38 18.64 4.44 -36.04
N HIS A 39 18.43 5.09 -34.89
CA HIS A 39 19.47 5.82 -34.17
C HIS A 39 20.64 4.92 -33.75
N LEU A 40 20.35 3.73 -33.19
CA LEU A 40 21.35 2.74 -32.79
C LEU A 40 22.12 2.20 -34.01
N SER A 41 21.43 1.97 -35.12
CA SER A 41 22.05 1.55 -36.39
C SER A 41 23.07 2.59 -36.86
N ARG A 42 22.63 3.85 -36.93
CA ARG A 42 23.48 4.97 -37.34
C ARG A 42 24.68 5.19 -36.41
N LEU A 43 24.50 4.97 -35.10
CA LEU A 43 25.56 5.06 -34.11
C LEU A 43 26.61 3.95 -34.31
N SER A 44 26.15 2.70 -34.47
CA SER A 44 27.01 1.54 -34.76
C SER A 44 27.79 1.70 -36.07
N ASP A 45 27.14 2.22 -37.12
CA ASP A 45 27.77 2.41 -38.43
C ASP A 45 28.84 3.51 -38.43
N ARG A 46 28.69 4.53 -37.57
CA ARG A 46 29.66 5.63 -37.44
C ARG A 46 30.88 5.28 -36.58
N ALA A 47 30.78 4.24 -35.76
CA ALA A 47 31.88 3.74 -34.92
C ALA A 47 32.89 2.93 -35.75
N ILE A 48 33.53 3.55 -36.74
CA ILE A 48 34.38 2.88 -37.75
C ILE A 48 35.83 2.69 -37.25
N GLY A 49 36.26 3.38 -36.19
CA GLY A 49 37.64 3.32 -35.72
C GLY A 49 38.04 1.97 -35.12
N GLU A 50 39.33 1.62 -35.21
CA GLU A 50 39.97 0.54 -34.44
C GLU A 50 40.35 0.98 -33.02
N ASN A 51 39.90 2.17 -32.60
CA ASN A 51 40.08 2.60 -31.22
C ASN A 51 39.11 1.86 -30.30
N VAL A 52 39.56 1.66 -29.07
CA VAL A 52 38.82 0.95 -28.04
C VAL A 52 37.40 1.51 -27.84
N GLU A 53 37.24 2.83 -27.91
CA GLU A 53 35.93 3.48 -27.78
C GLU A 53 34.92 3.11 -28.89
N SER A 54 35.38 3.00 -30.15
CA SER A 54 34.50 2.59 -31.26
C SER A 54 34.07 1.13 -31.12
N GLU A 55 34.97 0.25 -30.66
CA GLU A 55 34.65 -1.15 -30.39
C GLU A 55 33.60 -1.29 -29.29
N TYR A 56 33.77 -0.60 -28.17
CA TYR A 56 32.78 -0.59 -27.08
C TYR A 56 31.44 -0.01 -27.54
N THR A 57 31.44 1.09 -28.30
CA THR A 57 30.21 1.69 -28.81
C THR A 57 29.40 0.70 -29.67
N LYS A 58 30.07 -0.07 -30.54
CA LYS A 58 29.41 -1.13 -31.32
C LYS A 58 28.86 -2.24 -30.44
N LYS A 59 29.63 -2.67 -29.44
CA LYS A 59 29.22 -3.71 -28.49
C LYS A 59 27.99 -3.28 -27.70
N ASP A 60 27.98 -2.06 -27.19
CA ASP A 60 26.84 -1.49 -26.45
C ASP A 60 25.60 -1.39 -27.34
N CYS A 61 25.75 -0.98 -28.60
CA CYS A 61 24.63 -0.97 -29.56
C CYS A 61 24.04 -2.37 -29.79
N GLN A 62 24.89 -3.40 -29.87
CA GLN A 62 24.45 -4.79 -30.01
C GLN A 62 23.75 -5.29 -28.75
N GLU A 63 24.28 -4.98 -27.57
CA GLU A 63 23.68 -5.33 -26.30
C GLU A 63 22.30 -4.70 -26.13
N VAL A 64 22.17 -3.40 -26.41
CA VAL A 64 20.88 -2.71 -26.37
C VAL A 64 19.88 -3.36 -27.32
N ARG A 65 20.29 -3.72 -28.54
CA ARG A 65 19.41 -4.42 -29.49
C ARG A 65 18.95 -5.78 -28.99
N HIS A 66 19.81 -6.50 -28.25
CA HIS A 66 19.41 -7.76 -27.60
C HIS A 66 18.30 -7.52 -26.58
N TRP A 67 18.44 -6.52 -25.70
CA TRP A 67 17.39 -6.14 -24.76
C TRP A 67 16.10 -5.70 -25.44
N LEU A 68 16.19 -4.94 -26.54
CA LEU A 68 15.01 -4.53 -27.31
C LEU A 68 14.27 -5.74 -27.93
N LYS A 69 15.01 -6.74 -28.41
CA LYS A 69 14.44 -8.00 -28.93
C LYS A 69 13.64 -8.73 -27.85
N ASP A 70 14.10 -8.70 -26.61
CA ASP A 70 13.42 -9.32 -25.46
C ASP A 70 12.22 -8.50 -24.95
N GLY A 71 11.83 -7.44 -25.66
CA GLY A 71 10.64 -6.63 -25.38
C GLY A 71 10.89 -5.45 -24.44
N HIS A 72 12.14 -5.20 -24.03
CA HIS A 72 12.48 -3.98 -23.31
C HIS A 72 12.34 -2.75 -24.22
N LYS A 73 12.08 -1.60 -23.62
CA LYS A 73 11.95 -0.31 -24.32
C LYS A 73 12.88 0.71 -23.69
N LEU A 74 13.36 1.64 -24.51
CA LEU A 74 14.10 2.82 -24.06
C LEU A 74 13.30 4.07 -24.37
N TYR A 75 13.14 4.92 -23.35
CA TYR A 75 12.59 6.27 -23.48
C TYR A 75 13.64 7.28 -23.08
N ARG A 76 13.42 8.54 -23.47
CA ARG A 76 14.28 9.63 -23.01
C ARG A 76 13.75 10.15 -21.67
N SER A 77 14.65 10.45 -20.75
CA SER A 77 14.28 10.94 -19.42
C SER A 77 15.30 11.89 -18.83
N ALA A 78 14.85 12.67 -17.86
CA ALA A 78 15.68 13.46 -16.96
C ALA A 78 15.11 13.36 -15.54
N LEU A 79 15.98 13.21 -14.55
CA LEU A 79 15.63 13.19 -13.14
C LEU A 79 16.30 14.38 -12.45
N ALA A 80 15.50 15.26 -11.86
CA ALA A 80 15.96 16.45 -11.16
C ALA A 80 15.49 16.43 -9.71
N PHE A 81 16.30 17.02 -8.82
CA PHE A 81 15.97 17.21 -7.41
C PHE A 81 16.10 18.70 -7.08
N TYR A 82 15.01 19.29 -6.59
CA TYR A 82 14.98 20.65 -6.11
C TYR A 82 15.19 20.68 -4.61
N LEU A 83 16.10 21.51 -4.16
CA LEU A 83 16.39 21.72 -2.74
C LEU A 83 16.07 23.16 -2.36
N SER A 84 15.56 23.34 -1.15
CA SER A 84 15.40 24.64 -0.51
C SER A 84 16.11 24.63 0.84
N ALA A 85 16.58 25.79 1.27
CA ALA A 85 17.22 26.00 2.56
C ALA A 85 17.07 27.47 2.98
N PRO A 86 17.10 27.78 4.28
CA PRO A 86 17.02 29.16 4.78
C PRO A 86 18.26 30.01 4.43
N ASP A 87 19.41 29.38 4.24
CA ASP A 87 20.67 30.04 3.89
C ASP A 87 21.55 29.16 2.99
N ASN A 88 22.54 29.79 2.34
CA ASN A 88 23.46 29.12 1.41
C ASN A 88 24.35 28.05 2.08
N GLY A 89 24.67 28.21 3.36
CA GLY A 89 25.47 27.25 4.11
C GLY A 89 24.71 25.96 4.38
N GLU A 90 23.44 26.06 4.78
CA GLU A 90 22.53 24.93 4.88
C GLU A 90 22.24 24.30 3.50
N LEU A 91 22.05 25.12 2.45
CA LEU A 91 21.85 24.60 1.08
C LEU A 91 23.02 23.72 0.65
N THR A 92 24.25 24.19 0.85
CA THR A 92 25.47 23.44 0.53
C THR A 92 25.53 22.11 1.27
N ARG A 93 25.12 22.08 2.55
CA ARG A 93 25.05 20.83 3.34
C ARG A 93 24.00 19.87 2.79
N ARG A 94 22.81 20.36 2.45
CA ARG A 94 21.74 19.55 1.85
C ARG A 94 22.12 18.98 0.50
N VAL A 95 22.77 19.76 -0.37
CA VAL A 95 23.30 19.28 -1.66
C VAL A 95 24.32 18.16 -1.48
N ARG A 96 25.30 18.34 -0.58
CA ARG A 96 26.30 17.29 -0.29
C ARG A 96 25.67 16.01 0.26
N SER A 97 24.71 16.15 1.16
CA SER A 97 23.95 15.02 1.72
C SER A 97 23.19 14.27 0.62
N LEU A 98 22.43 15.00 -0.21
CA LEU A 98 21.71 14.44 -1.35
C LEU A 98 22.65 13.70 -2.30
N ASN A 99 23.74 14.35 -2.72
CA ASN A 99 24.70 13.73 -3.65
C ASN A 99 25.28 12.44 -3.08
N SER A 100 25.60 12.41 -1.78
CA SER A 100 26.09 11.20 -1.11
C SER A 100 25.05 10.08 -1.10
N LEU A 101 23.79 10.40 -0.83
CA LEU A 101 22.69 9.43 -0.84
C LEU A 101 22.41 8.87 -2.23
N LEU A 102 22.42 9.74 -3.25
CA LEU A 102 22.21 9.33 -4.65
C LEU A 102 23.34 8.42 -5.12
N LEU A 103 24.59 8.78 -4.85
CA LEU A 103 25.75 7.96 -5.21
C LEU A 103 25.70 6.58 -4.56
N ASN A 104 25.37 6.52 -3.27
CA ASN A 104 25.19 5.25 -2.55
C ASN A 104 24.03 4.41 -3.11
N ALA A 105 23.07 5.02 -3.78
CA ALA A 105 21.97 4.35 -4.47
C ALA A 105 22.27 4.02 -5.95
N GLY A 106 23.51 4.24 -6.41
CA GLY A 106 23.92 3.99 -7.79
C GLY A 106 23.47 5.07 -8.79
N MET A 107 23.01 6.23 -8.30
CA MET A 107 22.67 7.37 -9.14
C MET A 107 23.80 8.41 -9.09
N VAL A 108 24.31 8.79 -10.26
CA VAL A 108 25.38 9.78 -10.36
C VAL A 108 24.78 11.15 -10.70
N PRO A 109 24.69 12.08 -9.73
CA PRO A 109 24.21 13.43 -10.01
C PRO A 109 25.24 14.21 -10.84
N VAL A 110 24.74 15.14 -11.66
CA VAL A 110 25.59 16.12 -12.37
C VAL A 110 26.17 17.08 -11.34
N GLN A 111 27.48 17.30 -11.39
CA GLN A 111 28.14 18.23 -10.47
C GLN A 111 27.82 19.67 -10.86
N GLU A 112 27.79 20.58 -9.89
CA GLU A 112 27.45 21.99 -10.11
C GLU A 112 28.35 22.66 -11.16
N ASN A 113 29.64 22.31 -11.18
CA ASN A 113 30.61 22.86 -12.14
C ASN A 113 30.43 22.32 -13.56
N ASP A 114 29.76 21.18 -13.73
CA ASP A 114 29.51 20.56 -15.02
C ASP A 114 28.17 21.03 -15.64
N GLU A 115 27.36 21.76 -14.87
CA GLU A 115 26.10 22.33 -15.33
C GLU A 115 26.33 23.66 -16.05
N LEU A 116 26.21 23.63 -17.38
CA LEU A 116 26.52 24.76 -18.26
C LEU A 116 25.59 25.98 -18.06
N ALA A 117 24.32 25.75 -17.72
CA ALA A 117 23.32 26.82 -17.61
C ALA A 117 22.32 26.56 -16.47
N PRO A 118 22.75 26.68 -15.19
CA PRO A 118 21.96 26.23 -14.03
C PRO A 118 20.56 26.83 -13.95
N LEU A 119 20.41 28.13 -14.24
CA LEU A 119 19.09 28.81 -14.22
C LEU A 119 18.17 28.31 -15.34
N SER A 120 18.72 28.01 -16.52
CA SER A 120 17.94 27.44 -17.61
C SER A 120 17.51 26.01 -17.29
N SER A 121 18.42 25.21 -16.72
CA SER A 121 18.15 23.84 -16.31
C SER A 121 17.12 23.78 -15.17
N TRP A 122 17.20 24.71 -14.21
CA TRP A 122 16.21 24.86 -13.13
C TRP A 122 14.80 25.08 -13.68
N LEU A 123 14.61 26.03 -14.61
CA LEU A 123 13.32 26.30 -15.24
C LEU A 123 12.83 25.14 -16.11
N ARG A 124 13.76 24.50 -16.84
CA ARG A 124 13.45 23.45 -17.81
C ARG A 124 12.88 22.20 -17.15
N TRP A 125 13.37 21.84 -15.97
CA TRP A 125 12.95 20.63 -15.26
C TRP A 125 11.81 20.86 -14.27
N LEU A 126 11.24 22.08 -14.22
CA LEU A 126 10.03 22.29 -13.45
C LEU A 126 8.93 21.36 -13.98
N PRO A 127 8.04 20.86 -13.10
CA PRO A 127 6.94 20.00 -13.52
C PRO A 127 6.19 20.60 -14.70
N MET A 128 6.04 19.83 -15.77
CA MET A 128 5.35 20.22 -17.02
C MET A 128 5.99 21.38 -17.81
N CYS A 129 7.23 21.80 -17.51
CA CYS A 129 7.91 22.86 -18.27
C CYS A 129 8.84 22.36 -19.39
N PHE A 130 9.15 21.06 -19.44
CA PHE A 130 9.98 20.49 -20.50
C PHE A 130 9.18 20.30 -21.79
N ASP A 131 9.64 20.92 -22.89
CA ASP A 131 9.09 20.75 -24.24
C ASP A 131 10.06 19.95 -25.12
N PRO A 132 9.77 18.65 -25.40
CA PRO A 132 10.63 17.81 -26.23
C PRO A 132 10.83 18.34 -27.66
N ALA A 133 9.87 19.10 -28.21
CA ALA A 133 9.98 19.63 -29.57
C ALA A 133 11.01 20.77 -29.68
N ARG A 134 11.30 21.45 -28.55
CA ARG A 134 12.33 22.49 -28.47
C ARG A 134 13.73 21.93 -28.25
N ASP A 135 13.86 20.72 -27.68
CA ASP A 135 15.14 20.04 -27.49
C ASP A 135 15.60 19.31 -28.77
N LYS A 136 15.79 20.08 -29.87
CA LYS A 136 16.16 19.53 -31.18
C LYS A 136 17.48 18.75 -31.19
N ARG A 137 18.39 19.08 -30.26
CA ARG A 137 19.70 18.43 -30.10
C ARG A 137 19.70 17.35 -29.02
N GLN A 138 18.59 17.14 -28.32
CA GLN A 138 18.40 16.09 -27.32
C GLN A 138 19.45 16.15 -26.20
N LEU A 139 19.78 17.37 -25.78
CA LEU A 139 20.88 17.63 -24.83
C LEU A 139 20.44 17.40 -23.39
N TYR A 140 19.15 17.54 -23.11
CA TYR A 140 18.65 17.65 -21.73
C TYR A 140 17.98 16.37 -21.23
N THR A 141 17.89 15.33 -22.06
CA THR A 141 17.32 14.04 -21.71
C THR A 141 18.19 12.90 -22.23
N ARG A 142 18.30 11.81 -21.48
CA ARG A 142 19.10 10.63 -21.81
C ARG A 142 18.20 9.42 -22.02
N PHE A 143 18.64 8.47 -22.85
CA PHE A 143 17.94 7.19 -22.94
C PHE A 143 18.05 6.44 -21.62
N SER A 144 16.94 5.86 -21.18
CA SER A 144 16.84 5.06 -19.97
C SER A 144 15.81 3.96 -20.21
N PHE A 145 16.11 2.77 -19.70
CA PHE A 145 15.19 1.64 -19.84
C PHE A 145 13.88 1.97 -19.13
N VAL A 146 12.76 1.65 -19.80
CA VAL A 146 11.43 1.90 -19.24
C VAL A 146 11.26 1.20 -17.89
N GLN A 147 11.88 0.03 -17.70
CA GLN A 147 11.91 -0.66 -16.41
C GLN A 147 12.55 0.19 -15.30
N HIS A 148 13.69 0.84 -15.59
CA HIS A 148 14.35 1.71 -14.62
C HIS A 148 13.47 2.93 -14.31
N LEU A 149 12.85 3.53 -15.32
CA LEU A 149 11.90 4.63 -15.13
C LEU A 149 10.72 4.21 -14.25
N ALA A 150 10.15 3.04 -14.50
CA ALA A 150 9.08 2.49 -13.67
C ALA A 150 9.51 2.31 -12.20
N ASN A 151 10.74 1.84 -11.96
CA ASN A 151 11.29 1.69 -10.60
C ASN A 151 11.61 3.04 -9.91
N LEU A 152 11.79 4.12 -10.67
CA LEU A 152 11.99 5.47 -10.17
C LEU A 152 10.68 6.21 -9.93
N LEU A 153 9.58 5.80 -10.58
CA LEU A 153 8.27 6.44 -10.42
C LEU A 153 7.82 6.39 -8.94
N PRO A 154 7.22 7.48 -8.42
CA PRO A 154 6.70 7.53 -7.06
C PRO A 154 5.35 6.80 -6.92
N LEU A 155 5.20 5.66 -7.58
CA LEU A 155 3.96 4.85 -7.54
C LEU A 155 3.98 3.83 -6.40
N PHE A 156 5.17 3.40 -5.99
CA PHE A 156 5.33 2.53 -4.84
C PHE A 156 5.37 3.40 -3.59
N GLY A 157 4.31 3.40 -2.80
CA GLY A 157 4.19 4.22 -1.59
C GLY A 157 3.81 3.38 -0.38
N ARG A 158 3.96 3.95 0.81
CA ARG A 158 3.45 3.35 2.05
C ARG A 158 1.93 3.34 2.00
N GLU A 159 1.31 2.26 2.46
CA GLU A 159 -0.13 2.23 2.63
C GLU A 159 -0.54 3.23 3.72
N SER A 160 -1.48 4.10 3.38
CA SER A 160 -2.15 5.02 4.31
C SER A 160 -3.61 4.62 4.57
N GLY A 161 -4.02 3.47 4.04
CA GLY A 161 -5.38 2.97 4.08
C GLY A 161 -6.27 3.74 3.12
N THR A 162 -7.55 3.84 3.44
CA THR A 162 -8.58 4.50 2.63
C THR A 162 -8.70 6.00 2.94
N GLY A 163 -8.06 6.45 4.02
CA GLY A 163 -8.12 7.85 4.47
C GLY A 163 -9.36 8.18 5.31
N HIS A 164 -10.32 7.26 5.44
CA HIS A 164 -11.51 7.44 6.27
C HIS A 164 -11.20 7.17 7.75
N PRO A 165 -11.50 8.11 8.67
CA PRO A 165 -11.03 8.04 10.05
C PRO A 165 -11.93 7.17 10.95
N GLY A 166 -12.07 5.87 10.67
CA GLY A 166 -12.79 4.94 11.56
C GLY A 166 -11.87 4.24 12.58
N VAL A 167 -10.77 3.70 12.08
CA VAL A 167 -9.69 3.07 12.81
C VAL A 167 -8.38 3.68 12.31
N SER A 168 -7.59 4.20 13.24
CA SER A 168 -6.36 4.94 12.96
C SER A 168 -5.18 4.30 13.66
N TYR A 169 -4.10 4.14 12.90
CA TYR A 169 -2.78 3.72 13.34
C TYR A 169 -1.70 4.56 12.65
N PHE A 170 -0.45 4.22 12.93
CA PHE A 170 0.69 4.71 12.17
C PHE A 170 1.28 3.56 11.37
N ASN A 171 1.55 3.82 10.09
CA ASN A 171 2.39 2.93 9.31
C ASN A 171 3.84 3.03 9.82
N ARG A 172 4.71 2.16 9.31
CA ARG A 172 6.12 2.10 9.72
C ARG A 172 6.86 3.44 9.60
N GLY A 173 6.42 4.31 8.71
CA GLY A 173 7.05 5.62 8.48
C GLY A 173 6.58 6.71 9.42
N GLY A 174 5.72 6.39 10.38
CA GLY A 174 5.05 7.38 11.22
C GLY A 174 3.92 8.13 10.49
N GLY A 175 3.63 7.78 9.23
CA GLY A 175 2.47 8.31 8.52
C GLY A 175 1.18 7.69 9.04
N MET A 176 0.07 8.42 8.96
CA MET A 176 -1.23 7.89 9.35
C MET A 176 -1.68 6.75 8.43
N LEU A 177 -2.20 5.69 9.05
CA LEU A 177 -2.87 4.57 8.42
C LEU A 177 -4.31 4.56 8.93
N CYS A 178 -5.26 4.91 8.07
CA CYS A 178 -6.66 5.08 8.45
C CYS A 178 -7.59 4.31 7.51
N TRP A 179 -8.56 3.62 8.10
CA TRP A 179 -9.67 3.02 7.37
C TRP A 179 -10.91 2.92 8.25
N ASP A 180 -12.09 2.85 7.66
CA ASP A 180 -13.35 2.75 8.40
C ASP A 180 -14.15 1.50 8.01
N PRO A 181 -14.18 0.47 8.86
CA PRO A 181 -14.94 -0.75 8.60
C PRO A 181 -16.46 -0.54 8.69
N LEU A 182 -16.97 0.66 8.96
CA LEU A 182 -18.41 0.97 8.92
C LEU A 182 -18.79 2.01 7.85
N ASN A 183 -17.83 2.71 7.23
CA ASN A 183 -18.10 3.63 6.11
C ASN A 183 -18.53 2.85 4.84
N ARG A 184 -19.54 3.23 4.08
CA ARG A 184 -19.91 2.49 2.85
C ARG A 184 -18.85 2.53 1.74
N GLU A 185 -18.07 3.60 1.65
CA GLU A 185 -17.08 3.76 0.58
C GLU A 185 -15.89 2.81 0.72
N ASP A 186 -15.59 2.38 1.94
CA ASP A 186 -14.53 1.41 2.23
C ASP A 186 -15.02 -0.05 2.01
N ARG A 187 -16.22 -0.26 1.47
CA ARG A 187 -16.91 -1.57 1.44
C ARG A 187 -16.96 -2.08 0.02
N ALA A 188 -16.34 -3.24 -0.22
CA ALA A 188 -16.59 -4.02 -1.44
C ALA A 188 -17.82 -4.92 -1.27
N GLN A 189 -17.81 -5.84 -0.30
CA GLN A 189 -18.97 -6.70 0.03
C GLN A 189 -19.08 -6.98 1.54
N ASN A 190 -18.11 -7.69 2.13
CA ASN A 190 -18.10 -8.09 3.54
C ASN A 190 -16.86 -7.57 4.29
N ARG A 191 -16.97 -7.44 5.61
CA ARG A 191 -15.95 -6.81 6.48
C ARG A 191 -15.63 -7.65 7.69
N HIS A 192 -14.77 -8.62 7.48
CA HIS A 192 -14.26 -9.46 8.55
C HIS A 192 -12.83 -9.06 8.89
N LEU A 193 -12.54 -9.01 10.19
CA LEU A 193 -11.18 -8.83 10.70
C LEU A 193 -10.69 -10.18 11.23
N LEU A 194 -9.63 -10.70 10.64
CA LEU A 194 -8.88 -11.83 11.17
C LEU A 194 -7.64 -11.32 11.90
N LEU A 195 -7.59 -11.48 13.23
CA LEU A 195 -6.46 -11.07 14.06
C LEU A 195 -5.77 -12.28 14.68
N LEU A 196 -4.60 -12.63 14.17
CA LEU A 196 -3.83 -13.79 14.61
C LEU A 196 -2.63 -13.36 15.46
N GLY A 197 -2.23 -14.22 16.39
CA GLY A 197 -1.04 -14.03 17.21
C GLY A 197 -1.04 -14.95 18.43
N PRO A 198 0.13 -15.27 19.00
CA PRO A 198 0.20 -16.09 20.22
C PRO A 198 -0.38 -15.37 21.44
N THR A 199 -0.50 -16.08 22.56
CA THR A 199 -0.86 -15.49 23.85
C THR A 199 0.18 -14.43 24.23
N GLY A 200 -0.27 -13.27 24.70
CA GLY A 200 0.61 -12.15 25.04
C GLY A 200 0.99 -11.23 23.87
N ALA A 201 0.68 -11.57 22.61
CA ALA A 201 1.00 -10.73 21.44
C ALA A 201 0.18 -9.43 21.33
N GLY A 202 -0.68 -9.12 22.31
CA GLY A 202 -1.45 -7.88 22.34
C GLY A 202 -2.80 -7.89 21.62
N LYS A 203 -3.30 -9.03 21.14
CA LYS A 203 -4.58 -9.13 20.39
C LYS A 203 -5.75 -8.39 21.06
N SER A 204 -6.01 -8.67 22.34
CA SER A 204 -7.12 -8.04 23.08
C SER A 204 -6.89 -6.54 23.30
N ALA A 205 -5.65 -6.11 23.49
CA ALA A 205 -5.32 -4.69 23.62
C ALA A 205 -5.59 -3.96 22.29
N THR A 206 -5.18 -4.54 21.16
CA THR A 206 -5.47 -4.01 19.83
C THR A 206 -6.97 -3.92 19.57
N LEU A 207 -7.75 -4.95 19.94
CA LEU A 207 -9.20 -4.94 19.77
C LEU A 207 -9.88 -3.90 20.68
N ASN A 208 -9.48 -3.76 21.94
CA ASN A 208 -9.99 -2.71 22.82
C ASN A 208 -9.76 -1.31 22.22
N ALA A 209 -8.57 -1.05 21.67
CA ALA A 209 -8.28 0.23 21.01
C ALA A 209 -9.16 0.46 19.76
N LYS A 210 -9.37 -0.56 18.94
CA LYS A 210 -10.29 -0.48 17.78
C LYS A 210 -11.73 -0.25 18.22
N ILE A 211 -12.21 -0.99 19.22
CA ILE A 211 -13.55 -0.88 19.76
C ILE A 211 -13.78 0.54 20.31
N ALA A 212 -12.82 1.09 21.05
CA ALA A 212 -12.93 2.46 21.55
C ALA A 212 -13.09 3.49 20.42
N GLN A 213 -12.30 3.37 19.34
CA GLN A 213 -12.40 4.25 18.18
C GLN A 213 -13.73 4.11 17.45
N LEU A 214 -14.18 2.86 17.20
CA LEU A 214 -15.46 2.59 16.55
C LEU A 214 -16.65 3.06 17.40
N MET A 215 -16.60 2.85 18.72
CA MET A 215 -17.62 3.35 19.64
C MET A 215 -17.64 4.88 19.71
N ALA A 216 -16.48 5.54 19.57
CA ALA A 216 -16.42 7.00 19.54
C ALA A 216 -17.08 7.58 18.28
N LEU A 217 -16.88 6.97 17.11
CA LEU A 217 -17.44 7.46 15.84
C LEU A 217 -18.87 6.99 15.57
N HIS A 218 -19.10 5.69 15.60
CA HIS A 218 -20.32 5.07 15.06
C HIS A 218 -21.28 4.57 16.12
N ARG A 219 -20.80 4.35 17.36
CA ARG A 219 -21.56 3.71 18.45
C ARG A 219 -22.34 2.46 18.01
N PRO A 220 -21.71 1.51 17.30
CA PRO A 220 -22.41 0.32 16.84
C PRO A 220 -22.87 -0.53 18.03
N ARG A 221 -23.89 -1.35 17.81
CA ARG A 221 -24.24 -2.41 18.77
C ARG A 221 -23.16 -3.49 18.71
N LEU A 222 -22.47 -3.71 19.83
CA LEU A 222 -21.38 -4.68 19.93
C LEU A 222 -21.80 -5.92 20.70
N PHE A 223 -21.40 -7.08 20.16
CA PHE A 223 -21.46 -8.37 20.83
C PHE A 223 -20.03 -8.89 20.95
N ILE A 224 -19.60 -9.17 22.18
CA ILE A 224 -18.24 -9.61 22.48
C ILE A 224 -18.35 -10.95 23.20
N VAL A 225 -17.77 -11.98 22.59
CA VAL A 225 -17.66 -13.32 23.18
C VAL A 225 -16.19 -13.59 23.46
N GLU A 226 -15.84 -13.78 24.72
CA GLU A 226 -14.48 -14.12 25.13
C GLU A 226 -14.47 -15.18 26.23
N ALA A 227 -13.40 -15.98 26.29
CA ALA A 227 -13.16 -16.93 27.38
C ALA A 227 -12.53 -16.28 28.62
N GLY A 228 -11.99 -15.06 28.46
CA GLY A 228 -11.30 -14.31 29.52
C GLY A 228 -12.16 -13.20 30.12
N ASN A 229 -11.51 -12.10 30.46
CA ASN A 229 -12.15 -10.85 30.88
C ASN A 229 -11.35 -9.63 30.38
N SER A 230 -10.82 -9.75 29.16
CA SER A 230 -9.99 -8.76 28.49
C SER A 230 -10.78 -7.50 28.10
N PHE A 231 -12.07 -7.64 27.84
CA PHE A 231 -12.99 -6.56 27.44
C PHE A 231 -13.86 -6.08 28.60
N GLY A 232 -13.75 -6.71 29.77
CA GLY A 232 -14.58 -6.39 30.94
C GLY A 232 -14.48 -4.92 31.36
N LEU A 233 -13.27 -4.35 31.37
CA LEU A 233 -13.05 -2.94 31.69
C LEU A 233 -13.59 -2.01 30.59
N MET A 234 -13.51 -2.40 29.32
CA MET A 234 -14.08 -1.64 28.21
C MET A 234 -15.62 -1.56 28.31
N ALA A 235 -16.24 -2.67 28.73
CA ALA A 235 -17.67 -2.71 29.01
C ALA A 235 -18.06 -1.83 30.20
N ASP A 236 -17.25 -1.82 31.27
CA ASP A 236 -17.50 -0.96 32.44
C ASP A 236 -17.31 0.53 32.09
N TYR A 237 -16.29 0.87 31.30
CA TYR A 237 -16.07 2.20 30.74
C TYR A 237 -17.24 2.68 29.86
N ALA A 238 -17.76 1.80 28.99
CA ALA A 238 -18.93 2.10 28.17
C ALA A 238 -20.17 2.42 29.02
N ARG A 239 -20.39 1.66 30.12
CA ARG A 239 -21.50 1.90 31.06
C ARG A 239 -21.37 3.24 31.76
N GLU A 240 -20.15 3.59 32.21
CA GLU A 240 -19.86 4.89 32.82
C GLU A 240 -20.19 6.05 31.88
N HIS A 241 -20.00 5.86 30.57
CA HIS A 241 -20.33 6.83 29.52
C HIS A 241 -21.81 6.75 29.07
N GLY A 242 -22.68 6.13 29.88
CA GLY A 242 -24.13 6.12 29.68
C GLY A 242 -24.65 5.09 28.67
N LEU A 243 -23.81 4.15 28.22
CA LEU A 243 -24.27 3.08 27.33
C LEU A 243 -24.93 1.95 28.12
N THR A 244 -25.94 1.32 27.52
CA THR A 244 -26.53 0.10 28.05
C THR A 244 -25.56 -1.06 27.84
N VAL A 245 -25.15 -1.71 28.92
CA VAL A 245 -24.16 -2.80 28.87
C VAL A 245 -24.68 -4.03 29.60
N ASN A 246 -24.80 -5.13 28.86
CA ASN A 246 -25.10 -6.45 29.41
C ASN A 246 -23.81 -7.27 29.50
N LYS A 247 -23.38 -7.61 30.71
CA LYS A 247 -22.15 -8.35 30.99
C LYS A 247 -22.51 -9.64 31.71
N ILE A 248 -22.36 -10.77 31.01
CA ILE A 248 -22.76 -12.11 31.47
C ILE A 248 -21.51 -12.98 31.56
N SER A 249 -21.32 -13.69 32.68
CA SER A 249 -20.22 -14.65 32.83
C SER A 249 -20.74 -16.07 32.87
N LEU A 250 -20.37 -16.86 31.86
CA LEU A 250 -20.72 -18.28 31.74
C LEU A 250 -19.68 -19.10 32.51
N LYS A 251 -19.97 -19.38 33.78
CA LYS A 251 -19.15 -20.23 34.66
C LYS A 251 -20.01 -21.32 35.28
N PRO A 252 -19.46 -22.50 35.61
CA PRO A 252 -20.20 -23.52 36.36
C PRO A 252 -20.81 -22.91 37.64
N GLY A 253 -22.11 -23.09 37.83
CA GLY A 253 -22.84 -22.54 38.98
C GLY A 253 -23.25 -21.06 38.86
N SER A 254 -23.08 -20.39 37.71
CA SER A 254 -23.50 -18.99 37.52
C SER A 254 -25.01 -18.78 37.48
N GLY A 255 -25.81 -19.85 37.45
CA GLY A 255 -27.27 -19.80 37.38
C GLY A 255 -27.81 -19.37 36.01
N ILE A 256 -26.94 -19.08 35.04
CA ILE A 256 -27.32 -18.71 33.68
C ILE A 256 -27.65 -19.98 32.90
N THR A 257 -28.85 -20.01 32.33
CA THR A 257 -29.29 -21.09 31.44
C THR A 257 -29.25 -20.58 30.01
N LEU A 258 -28.55 -21.31 29.14
CA LEU A 258 -28.56 -21.08 27.70
C LEU A 258 -29.39 -22.20 27.05
N PRO A 259 -30.70 -21.99 26.84
CA PRO A 259 -31.55 -23.01 26.24
C PRO A 259 -31.13 -23.24 24.79
N LEU A 260 -30.48 -24.38 24.52
CA LEU A 260 -29.96 -24.76 23.19
C LEU A 260 -31.08 -24.82 22.14
N PHE A 261 -32.27 -25.20 22.55
CA PHE A 261 -33.45 -25.39 21.70
C PHE A 261 -34.51 -24.32 21.96
N ALA A 262 -34.08 -23.10 22.32
CA ALA A 262 -34.99 -21.99 22.63
C ALA A 262 -35.98 -21.67 21.50
N ASP A 263 -35.57 -21.89 20.26
CA ASP A 263 -36.36 -21.63 19.06
C ASP A 263 -37.10 -22.88 18.54
N ALA A 264 -37.00 -24.05 19.20
CA ALA A 264 -37.61 -25.29 18.72
C ALA A 264 -39.14 -25.23 18.60
N TRP A 265 -39.79 -24.40 19.42
CA TRP A 265 -41.23 -24.18 19.33
C TRP A 265 -41.65 -23.54 18.00
N LYS A 266 -40.77 -22.75 17.36
CA LYS A 266 -41.04 -22.12 16.06
C LYS A 266 -41.17 -23.16 14.94
N LEU A 267 -40.46 -24.28 15.04
CA LEU A 267 -40.60 -25.40 14.10
C LEU A 267 -41.93 -26.13 14.24
N ALA A 268 -42.53 -26.12 15.43
CA ALA A 268 -43.85 -26.68 15.66
C ALA A 268 -44.97 -25.77 15.16
N GLU A 269 -44.70 -24.46 15.01
CA GLU A 269 -45.64 -23.47 14.46
C GLU A 269 -45.48 -23.22 12.95
N SER A 270 -44.33 -23.57 12.37
CA SER A 270 -44.13 -23.56 10.92
C SER A 270 -44.68 -24.84 10.29
N ASP A 271 -45.56 -24.71 9.29
CA ASP A 271 -45.85 -25.80 8.35
C ASP A 271 -44.57 -26.11 7.58
N VAL A 272 -43.80 -27.10 8.04
CA VAL A 272 -42.51 -27.48 7.47
C VAL A 272 -42.70 -27.86 6.00
N PRO A 273 -42.20 -27.10 5.01
CA PRO A 273 -42.05 -27.61 3.66
C PRO A 273 -40.98 -28.71 3.73
N SER A 274 -41.25 -29.82 3.07
CA SER A 274 -40.30 -30.93 2.91
C SER A 274 -38.91 -30.41 2.53
N ALA A 275 -37.89 -30.88 3.25
CA ALA A 275 -36.48 -30.64 2.96
C ALA A 275 -36.12 -31.18 1.57
N GLU A 276 -36.27 -30.35 0.54
CA GLU A 276 -35.49 -30.45 -0.68
C GLU A 276 -34.50 -29.27 -0.68
N PRO A 277 -33.22 -29.50 -1.03
CA PRO A 277 -32.25 -28.42 -1.12
C PRO A 277 -32.62 -27.52 -2.31
N ASP A 278 -32.91 -26.26 -2.06
CA ASP A 278 -33.05 -25.25 -3.11
C ASP A 278 -31.68 -25.04 -3.79
N ASP A 279 -31.66 -25.11 -5.12
CA ASP A 279 -30.49 -24.77 -5.93
C ASP A 279 -30.17 -23.27 -5.76
N ASP A 280 -28.92 -22.95 -5.41
CA ASP A 280 -28.40 -21.60 -5.19
C ASP A 280 -28.59 -20.67 -6.42
N ASP A 281 -29.69 -19.92 -6.47
CA ASP A 281 -29.87 -18.78 -7.38
C ASP A 281 -29.52 -17.47 -6.63
N PRO A 282 -28.51 -16.70 -7.08
CA PRO A 282 -27.90 -15.61 -6.30
C PRO A 282 -28.73 -14.31 -6.23
N GLU A 283 -29.99 -14.31 -6.68
CA GLU A 283 -30.88 -13.14 -6.66
C GLU A 283 -31.83 -13.09 -5.44
N ASP A 284 -31.94 -14.17 -4.64
CA ASP A 284 -32.88 -14.28 -3.51
C ASP A 284 -32.22 -14.25 -2.11
N ALA A 285 -31.04 -13.64 -1.97
CA ALA A 285 -30.33 -13.56 -0.68
C ALA A 285 -31.06 -12.79 0.44
N ASP A 286 -32.11 -12.02 0.12
CA ASP A 286 -32.93 -11.30 1.11
C ASP A 286 -34.04 -12.18 1.73
N ASN A 287 -34.22 -13.43 1.26
CA ASN A 287 -35.29 -14.32 1.70
C ASN A 287 -34.82 -15.72 2.12
N GLU A 288 -33.55 -15.86 2.56
CA GLU A 288 -33.06 -17.10 3.19
C GLU A 288 -33.85 -17.36 4.48
N GLN A 289 -34.77 -18.32 4.41
CA GLN A 289 -35.50 -18.80 5.57
C GLN A 289 -34.50 -19.55 6.48
N ARG A 290 -34.20 -18.96 7.64
CA ARG A 290 -33.27 -19.49 8.64
C ARG A 290 -33.54 -20.98 8.91
N ASP A 291 -32.58 -21.86 8.60
CA ASP A 291 -32.66 -23.31 8.86
C ASP A 291 -32.51 -23.62 10.36
N LEU A 292 -33.62 -23.49 11.09
CA LEU A 292 -33.67 -23.75 12.52
C LEU A 292 -33.37 -25.22 12.87
N LEU A 293 -33.73 -26.17 12.01
CA LEU A 293 -33.51 -27.59 12.29
C LEU A 293 -32.03 -27.94 12.12
N GLY A 294 -31.38 -27.48 11.05
CA GLY A 294 -29.95 -27.65 10.83
C GLY A 294 -29.09 -26.97 11.90
N GLU A 295 -29.44 -25.73 12.32
CA GLU A 295 -28.75 -25.06 13.43
C GLU A 295 -28.81 -25.86 14.74
N MET A 296 -29.98 -26.42 15.06
CA MET A 296 -30.16 -27.27 16.24
C MET A 296 -29.39 -28.58 16.14
N GLU A 297 -29.35 -29.20 14.95
CA GLU A 297 -28.54 -30.40 14.70
C GLU A 297 -27.05 -30.12 14.90
N ILE A 298 -26.52 -29.04 14.29
CA ILE A 298 -25.12 -28.63 14.44
C ILE A 298 -24.78 -28.39 15.91
N THR A 299 -25.65 -27.68 16.62
CA THR A 299 -25.50 -27.40 18.05
C THR A 299 -25.49 -28.70 18.87
N ALA A 300 -26.40 -29.63 18.60
CA ALA A 300 -26.45 -30.93 19.29
C ALA A 300 -25.19 -31.77 19.02
N ARG A 301 -24.72 -31.81 17.76
CA ARG A 301 -23.47 -32.49 17.38
C ARG A 301 -22.28 -31.92 18.12
N LEU A 302 -22.08 -30.60 18.09
CA LEU A 302 -20.98 -29.92 18.80
C LEU A 302 -20.98 -30.24 20.31
N MET A 303 -22.14 -30.31 20.94
CA MET A 303 -22.27 -30.62 22.37
C MET A 303 -21.95 -32.08 22.69
N ILE A 304 -22.35 -33.02 21.81
CA ILE A 304 -22.06 -34.45 21.97
C ILE A 304 -20.58 -34.73 21.72
N THR A 305 -19.99 -34.11 20.69
CA THR A 305 -18.60 -34.35 20.29
C THR A 305 -17.59 -33.54 21.10
N GLY A 306 -18.04 -32.46 21.76
CA GLY A 306 -17.17 -31.54 22.52
C GLY A 306 -16.40 -30.55 21.64
N GLY A 307 -16.80 -30.40 20.37
CA GLY A 307 -16.00 -29.73 19.34
C GLY A 307 -15.18 -30.73 18.53
#